data_AF-A0A0K9YL44-F1
#
_entry.id   AF-A0A0K9YL44-F1
#
_cell.length_a   1.000
_cell.length_b   1.000
_cell.length_c   1.000
_cell.angle_alpha   90.00
_cell.angle_beta   90.00
_cell.angle_gamma   90.00
#
_symmetry.space_group_name_H-M   'P 1'
#
loop_
_entity.id
_entity.type
_entity.pdbx_description
1 polymer ?
#
loop_
_entity_poly.entity_id
_entity_poly.type
_entity_poly.pdbx_seq_one_letter_code
_entity_poly.pdbx_strand_id
1 'polypeptide(L)'
;MNANAFTGELQYFAVNTPGMYMVVGIDQKPEQSWFIDDDGDSLTYTVTSSKSDVVDVMIGHESYTDIFGQLLTDTRILVTAKTVGTSVITLTADDGKGGIKSVTFDIEVI
;
A
#
# COMPACT_ATOMS: atom_id res chain seq x y z
N MET A 1 -1.15 27.08 1.36
CA MET A 1 -0.13 26.14 1.86
C MET A 1 -0.93 24.95 2.37
N ASN A 2 -1.21 24.03 1.47
CA ASN A 2 -2.21 22.98 1.62
C ASN A 2 -1.75 21.90 0.66
N ALA A 3 -1.53 20.69 1.18
CA ALA A 3 -1.04 19.54 0.43
C ALA A 3 -1.76 19.42 -0.93
N ASN A 4 -1.03 19.69 -2.00
CA ASN A 4 -1.53 19.71 -3.37
C ASN A 4 -0.94 18.50 -4.11
N ALA A 5 -1.80 17.51 -4.39
CA ALA A 5 -1.76 16.55 -5.51
C ALA A 5 -0.49 15.71 -5.85
N PHE A 6 -0.56 14.43 -5.43
CA PHE A 6 -0.19 13.11 -6.06
C PHE A 6 0.78 12.93 -7.24
N THR A 7 1.71 11.96 -7.09
CA THR A 7 2.58 11.13 -8.01
C THR A 7 3.89 10.47 -7.39
N GLY A 8 3.86 9.70 -6.28
CA GLY A 8 4.96 8.86 -5.73
C GLY A 8 4.57 7.40 -5.40
N GLU A 9 5.44 6.44 -5.76
CA GLU A 9 5.22 4.99 -5.93
C GLU A 9 4.87 4.18 -4.66
N LEU A 10 3.67 3.58 -4.63
CA LEU A 10 3.50 2.29 -3.97
C LEU A 10 3.50 1.23 -5.07
N GLN A 11 4.73 0.79 -5.34
CA GLN A 11 5.13 -0.35 -6.16
C GLN A 11 4.17 -1.52 -6.36
N TYR A 12 3.91 -2.19 -5.23
CA TYR A 12 3.73 -3.63 -5.25
C TYR A 12 2.96 -4.10 -4.02
N PHE A 13 2.03 -5.04 -4.24
CA PHE A 13 1.48 -5.88 -3.19
C PHE A 13 2.32 -7.15 -3.08
N ALA A 14 2.82 -7.47 -1.89
CA ALA A 14 3.37 -8.81 -1.63
C ALA A 14 2.25 -9.66 -1.04
N VAL A 15 1.75 -10.62 -1.82
CA VAL A 15 0.62 -11.45 -1.43
C VAL A 15 1.10 -12.80 -0.91
N ASN A 16 0.75 -13.10 0.33
CA ASN A 16 0.90 -14.43 0.90
C ASN A 16 -0.46 -15.15 0.91
N THR A 17 -0.56 -16.22 0.11
CA THR A 17 -1.71 -17.12 0.08
C THR A 17 -1.28 -18.50 0.59
N PRO A 18 -1.42 -18.80 1.90
CA PRO A 18 -1.16 -20.14 2.41
C PRO A 18 -2.24 -21.13 1.90
N GLY A 19 -2.17 -21.54 0.63
CA GLY A 19 -3.10 -22.50 0.00
C GLY A 19 -3.61 -22.13 -1.40
N MET A 20 -4.82 -22.59 -1.74
CA MET A 20 -5.51 -22.49 -3.04
C MET A 20 -6.34 -21.20 -3.19
N TYR A 21 -5.93 -20.10 -2.55
CA TYR A 21 -6.65 -18.83 -2.69
C TYR A 21 -6.06 -18.01 -3.82
N MET A 22 -6.92 -17.38 -4.61
CA MET A 22 -6.55 -16.32 -5.53
C MET A 22 -7.01 -14.99 -4.97
N VAL A 23 -6.13 -14.00 -5.03
CA VAL A 23 -6.45 -12.63 -4.62
C VAL A 23 -6.69 -11.78 -5.85
N VAL A 24 -7.87 -11.16 -5.92
CA VAL A 24 -8.31 -10.26 -6.98
C VAL A 24 -8.51 -8.86 -6.39
N GLY A 25 -8.40 -7.82 -7.21
CA GLY A 25 -8.50 -6.42 -6.78
C GLY A 25 -7.16 -5.74 -6.49
N ILE A 26 -6.08 -6.51 -6.36
CA ILE A 26 -4.69 -6.00 -6.25
C ILE A 26 -4.08 -5.53 -7.59
N ASP A 27 -4.70 -5.90 -8.71
CA ASP A 27 -4.32 -5.53 -10.08
C ASP A 27 -5.11 -4.30 -10.60
N GLN A 28 -6.18 -3.89 -9.89
CA GLN A 28 -7.04 -2.78 -10.31
C GLN A 28 -6.53 -1.42 -9.82
N LYS A 29 -5.31 -1.08 -10.26
CA LYS A 29 -4.65 0.25 -10.31
C LYS A 29 -3.82 0.71 -9.09
N PRO A 30 -2.77 1.54 -9.31
CA PRO A 30 -2.41 2.17 -10.59
C PRO A 30 -0.93 2.08 -10.98
N GLU A 31 -0.71 2.26 -12.29
CA GLU A 31 0.50 2.75 -12.94
C GLU A 31 0.88 4.19 -12.48
N GLN A 32 0.50 4.56 -11.25
CA GLN A 32 0.61 5.86 -10.61
C GLN A 32 0.34 5.68 -9.10
N SER A 33 1.41 5.71 -8.32
CA SER A 33 1.48 6.46 -7.07
C SER A 33 0.24 6.91 -6.28
N TRP A 34 0.06 6.43 -5.04
CA TRP A 34 -1.05 6.84 -4.16
C TRP A 34 -0.79 8.09 -3.31
N PHE A 35 0.47 8.46 -3.03
CA PHE A 35 0.81 9.65 -2.22
C PHE A 35 2.20 10.22 -2.63
N ILE A 36 2.34 11.54 -2.78
CA ILE A 36 3.64 12.26 -2.70
C ILE A 36 3.47 13.35 -1.67
N ASP A 37 4.58 13.71 -1.08
CA ASP A 37 4.80 15.06 -0.63
C ASP A 37 5.72 15.87 -1.59
N ASP A 38 5.18 16.97 -2.13
CA ASP A 38 5.85 17.86 -3.11
C ASP A 38 7.07 18.60 -2.52
N ASP A 39 7.16 18.69 -1.18
CA ASP A 39 8.25 19.38 -0.49
C ASP A 39 9.35 18.45 0.06
N GLY A 40 9.20 17.14 -0.17
CA GLY A 40 10.18 16.11 0.12
C GLY A 40 10.17 15.55 1.54
N ASP A 41 9.13 15.84 2.32
CA ASP A 41 8.88 15.24 3.63
C ASP A 41 8.68 13.73 3.54
N SER A 42 9.17 13.05 4.57
CA SER A 42 8.92 11.62 4.76
C SER A 42 7.45 11.38 5.10
N LEU A 43 6.74 10.66 4.23
CA LEU A 43 5.39 10.19 4.50
C LEU A 43 5.39 8.98 5.44
N THR A 44 4.50 9.02 6.43
CA THR A 44 4.20 7.86 7.28
C THR A 44 2.93 7.18 6.80
N TYR A 45 3.02 5.88 6.52
CA TYR A 45 1.88 5.09 6.04
C TYR A 45 1.27 4.23 7.14
N THR A 46 -0.06 4.15 7.14
CA THR A 46 -0.83 3.18 7.93
C THR A 46 -1.85 2.49 7.04
N VAL A 47 -2.01 1.17 7.21
CA VAL A 47 -2.95 0.37 6.43
C VAL A 47 -3.84 -0.44 7.36
N THR A 48 -5.12 -0.53 7.02
CA THR A 48 -6.12 -1.29 7.78
C THR A 48 -7.03 -2.08 6.85
N SER A 49 -7.51 -3.23 7.34
CA SER A 49 -8.49 -4.07 6.66
C SER A 49 -9.81 -4.02 7.41
N SER A 50 -10.92 -3.85 6.68
CA SER A 50 -12.27 -3.91 7.26
C SER A 50 -12.64 -5.30 7.81
N LYS A 51 -11.96 -6.36 7.32
CA LYS A 51 -12.16 -7.75 7.73
C LYS A 51 -10.82 -8.49 7.79
N SER A 52 -10.11 -8.35 8.91
CA SER A 52 -8.80 -8.99 9.15
C SER A 52 -8.81 -10.52 9.14
N ASP A 53 -9.99 -11.13 9.27
CA ASP A 53 -10.21 -12.58 9.17
C ASP A 53 -10.30 -13.07 7.72
N VAL A 54 -10.57 -12.18 6.76
CA VAL A 54 -10.59 -12.47 5.32
C VAL A 54 -9.23 -12.12 4.71
N VAL A 55 -8.80 -10.88 4.93
CA VAL A 55 -7.53 -10.33 4.44
C VAL A 55 -6.85 -9.56 5.57
N ASP A 56 -5.62 -9.94 5.88
CA ASP A 56 -4.74 -9.17 6.76
C ASP A 56 -3.80 -8.29 5.95
N VAL A 57 -3.48 -7.12 6.48
CA VAL A 57 -2.63 -6.14 5.79
C VAL A 57 -1.64 -5.49 6.75
N MET A 58 -0.45 -5.20 6.26
CA MET A 58 0.54 -4.39 6.98
C MET A 58 1.43 -3.62 6.02
N ILE A 59 2.09 -2.57 6.54
CA ILE A 59 3.13 -1.87 5.80
C ILE A 59 4.42 -2.69 5.88
N GLY A 60 5.01 -2.96 4.72
CA GLY A 60 6.33 -3.58 4.58
C GLY A 60 7.28 -2.66 3.84
N HIS A 61 8.59 -2.93 3.98
CA HIS A 61 9.64 -2.23 3.26
C HIS A 61 10.51 -3.21 2.49
N GLU A 62 10.89 -2.86 1.28
CA GLU A 62 11.81 -3.65 0.47
C GLU A 62 12.99 -2.78 0.04
N SER A 63 14.19 -3.18 0.43
CA SER A 63 15.40 -2.50 0.02
C SER A 63 15.99 -3.15 -1.23
N TYR A 64 16.40 -2.33 -2.19
CA TYR A 64 17.10 -2.77 -3.40
C TYR A 64 18.26 -1.82 -3.72
N THR A 65 19.23 -2.30 -4.48
CA THR A 65 20.34 -1.47 -4.97
C THR A 65 20.11 -1.14 -6.44
N ASP A 66 20.16 0.14 -6.79
CA ASP A 66 20.02 0.58 -8.18
C ASP A 66 21.25 0.25 -9.05
N ILE A 67 21.19 0.59 -10.33
CA ILE A 67 22.29 0.35 -11.28
C ILE A 67 23.57 1.16 -10.97
N PHE A 68 23.49 2.19 -10.13
CA PHE A 68 24.60 3.04 -9.70
C PHE A 68 25.14 2.66 -8.31
N GLY A 69 24.57 1.65 -7.65
CA GLY A 69 24.99 1.20 -6.32
C GLY A 69 24.30 1.92 -5.16
N GLN A 70 23.26 2.73 -5.41
CA GLN A 70 22.49 3.39 -4.36
C GLN A 70 21.51 2.41 -3.71
N LEU A 71 21.54 2.30 -2.39
CA LEU A 71 20.52 1.57 -1.63
C LEU A 71 19.24 2.42 -1.55
N LEU A 72 18.17 1.91 -2.14
CA LEU A 72 16.83 2.48 -2.12
C LEU A 72 15.92 1.57 -1.29
N THR A 73 14.83 2.11 -0.77
CA THR A 73 13.85 1.34 0.00
C THR A 73 12.45 1.78 -0.37
N ASP A 74 11.66 0.82 -0.87
CA ASP A 74 10.27 1.03 -1.22
C ASP A 74 9.37 0.70 -0.05
N THR A 75 8.29 1.45 0.09
CA THR A 75 7.16 1.05 0.91
C THR A 75 6.23 0.14 0.11
N ARG A 76 5.64 -0.87 0.75
CA ARG A 76 4.72 -1.84 0.14
C ARG A 76 3.59 -2.18 1.10
N ILE A 77 2.46 -2.64 0.57
CA ILE A 77 1.42 -3.29 1.37
C ILE A 77 1.64 -4.80 1.29
N LEU A 78 1.88 -5.43 2.43
CA LEU A 78 1.89 -6.89 2.55
C LEU A 78 0.46 -7.36 2.80
N VAL A 79 -0.01 -8.29 1.98
CA VAL A 79 -1.38 -8.81 2.01
C VAL A 79 -1.32 -10.30 2.35
N THR A 80 -2.06 -10.72 3.38
CA THR A 80 -2.22 -12.14 3.70
C THR A 80 -3.67 -12.55 3.55
N ALA A 81 -3.96 -13.39 2.56
CA ALA A 81 -5.29 -13.96 2.39
C ALA A 81 -5.51 -15.08 3.41
N LYS A 82 -6.63 -15.06 4.12
CA LYS A 82 -6.96 -16.05 5.16
C LYS A 82 -8.19 -16.88 4.80
N THR A 83 -9.22 -16.27 4.25
CA THR A 83 -10.49 -16.95 3.90
C THR A 83 -11.16 -16.21 2.73
N VAL A 84 -11.97 -16.94 1.95
CA VAL A 84 -12.75 -16.35 0.85
C VAL A 84 -13.65 -15.21 1.30
N GLY A 85 -13.79 -14.20 0.45
CA GLY A 85 -14.63 -13.03 0.66
C GLY A 85 -13.93 -11.73 0.32
N THR A 86 -14.66 -10.62 0.52
CA THR A 86 -14.19 -9.28 0.17
C THR A 86 -13.91 -8.45 1.43
N SER A 87 -12.76 -7.77 1.45
CA SER A 87 -12.39 -6.76 2.46
C SER A 87 -12.06 -5.43 1.79
N VAL A 88 -12.59 -4.34 2.34
CA VAL A 88 -12.15 -2.99 2.02
C VAL A 88 -10.84 -2.71 2.77
N ILE A 89 -9.82 -2.28 2.05
CA ILE A 89 -8.54 -1.84 2.60
C ILE A 89 -8.51 -0.31 2.62
N THR A 90 -8.08 0.28 3.74
CA THR A 90 -7.86 1.72 3.87
C THR A 90 -6.38 1.96 4.09
N LEU A 91 -5.75 2.70 3.18
CA LEU A 91 -4.38 3.18 3.31
C LEU A 91 -4.40 4.68 3.59
N THR A 92 -3.67 5.11 4.61
CA THR A 92 -3.54 6.51 5.02
C THR A 92 -2.08 6.93 4.98
N ALA A 93 -1.81 8.11 4.43
CA ALA A 93 -0.53 8.78 4.52
C ALA A 93 -0.65 10.04 5.39
N ASP A 94 0.39 10.29 6.18
CA ASP A 94 0.56 11.47 7.03
C ASP A 94 1.91 12.10 6.73
N ASP A 95 1.92 13.40 6.43
CA ASP A 95 3.13 14.20 6.17
C ASP A 95 3.81 14.70 7.46
N GLY A 96 3.21 14.49 8.64
CA GLY A 96 3.72 14.99 9.92
C GLY A 96 3.64 16.51 10.10
N LYS A 97 3.11 17.25 9.10
CA LYS A 97 2.86 18.69 9.09
C LYS A 97 1.37 19.04 9.05
N GLY A 98 0.51 18.04 9.19
CA GLY A 98 -0.95 18.19 9.30
C GLY A 98 -1.72 17.83 8.03
N GLY A 99 -1.03 17.41 6.96
CA GLY A 99 -1.63 16.78 5.80
C GLY A 99 -1.81 15.29 6.02
N ILE A 100 -3.07 14.88 6.24
CA ILE A 100 -3.47 13.48 6.33
C ILE A 100 -4.44 13.17 5.20
N LYS A 101 -4.20 12.07 4.47
CA LYS A 101 -5.03 11.61 3.36
C LYS A 101 -5.19 10.11 3.38
N SER A 102 -6.33 9.61 2.90
CA SER A 102 -6.62 8.18 2.82
C SER A 102 -7.21 7.79 1.47
N VAL A 103 -6.89 6.58 1.03
CA VAL A 103 -7.48 5.91 -0.13
C VAL A 103 -8.05 4.56 0.29
N THR A 104 -9.12 4.13 -0.38
CA THR A 104 -9.76 2.83 -0.12
C THR A 104 -9.88 2.03 -1.40
N PHE A 105 -9.66 0.73 -1.30
CA PHE A 105 -9.83 -0.20 -2.41
C PHE A 105 -10.26 -1.58 -1.88
N ASP A 106 -10.92 -2.35 -2.72
CA ASP A 106 -11.42 -3.67 -2.36
C ASP A 106 -10.39 -4.75 -2.70
N ILE A 107 -10.20 -5.70 -1.79
CA ILE A 107 -9.51 -6.96 -2.05
C ILE A 107 -10.53 -8.09 -1.94
N GLU A 108 -10.58 -8.93 -2.96
CA GLU A 108 -11.39 -10.14 -3.00
C GLU A 108 -10.51 -11.39 -2.95
N VAL A 109 -10.85 -12.32 -2.06
CA VAL A 109 -10.23 -13.64 -1.96
C VAL A 109 -11.23 -14.66 -2.49
N ILE A 110 -10.82 -15.44 -3.48
CA ILE A 110 -11.61 -16.53 -4.08
C ILE A 110 -10.88 -17.86 -4.09
#